data_AF-A0A396U072-F1
#
_entry.id   AF-A0A396U072-F1
#
_cell.length_a   1.000
_cell.length_b   1.000
_cell.length_c   1.000
_cell.angle_alpha   90.00
_cell.angle_beta   90.00
_cell.angle_gamma   90.00
#
_symmetry.space_group_name_H-M   'P 1'
#
loop_
_entity.id
_entity.type
_entity.pdbx_description
1 polymer ?
#
loop_
_entity_poly.entity_id
_entity_poly.type
_entity_poly.pdbx_seq_one_letter_code
_entity_poly.pdbx_strand_id
1 'polypeptide(L)'
;MDNMQQEFIEAGTLMLAGMVFVFAFLSVLIIFINTVLAKLSVKFPDAVVESKPRTNKKQNKAASGDISPAIVTAISSAVTSYRRKHSQPKS
;
A
#
# COMPACT_ATOMS: atom_id res chain seq x y z
N MET A 1 57.58 14.35 26.93
CA MET A 1 56.79 14.17 25.69
C MET A 1 55.73 13.09 25.85
N ASP A 2 55.61 12.52 27.06
CA ASP A 2 54.82 11.33 27.36
C ASP A 2 53.33 11.65 27.61
N ASN A 3 53.04 12.88 28.06
CA ASN A 3 51.67 13.32 28.37
C ASN A 3 50.75 13.32 27.13
N MET A 4 51.26 13.77 25.97
CA MET A 4 50.47 13.77 24.73
C MET A 4 50.19 12.37 24.22
N GLN A 5 51.16 11.46 24.29
CA GLN A 5 50.95 10.05 23.91
C GLN A 5 49.90 9.38 24.80
N GLN A 6 49.89 9.69 26.09
CA GLN A 6 48.89 9.15 27.00
C GLN A 6 47.47 9.67 26.68
N GLU A 7 47.32 10.96 26.37
CA GLU A 7 46.04 11.53 25.92
C GLU A 7 45.53 10.87 24.63
N PHE A 8 46.41 10.58 23.66
CA PHE A 8 46.01 9.88 22.44
C PHE A 8 45.55 8.44 22.69
N ILE A 9 46.21 7.73 23.60
CA ILE A 9 45.82 6.35 23.95
C ILE A 9 44.50 6.34 24.72
N GLU A 10 44.30 7.28 25.64
CA GLU A 10 43.07 7.43 26.39
C GLU A 10 41.91 7.83 25.47
N ALA A 11 42.10 8.83 24.61
CA ALA A 11 41.12 9.25 23.61
C ALA A 11 40.81 8.15 22.60
N GLY A 12 41.83 7.41 22.13
CA GLY A 12 41.66 6.27 21.22
C GLY A 12 40.86 5.13 21.87
N THR A 13 41.11 4.84 23.14
CA THR A 13 40.35 3.86 23.91
C THR A 13 38.91 4.29 24.09
N LEU A 14 38.68 5.57 24.39
CA LEU A 14 37.34 6.13 24.58
C LEU A 14 36.54 6.17 23.27
N MET A 15 37.20 6.48 22.14
CA MET A 15 36.62 6.38 20.79
C MET A 15 36.25 4.93 20.46
N LEU A 16 37.16 3.97 20.68
CA LEU A 16 36.92 2.56 20.39
C LEU A 16 35.76 2.01 21.26
N ALA A 17 35.76 2.32 22.55
CA ALA A 17 34.69 1.94 23.46
C ALA A 17 33.33 2.50 23.01
N GLY A 18 33.29 3.78 22.64
CA GLY A 18 32.09 4.40 22.07
C GLY A 18 31.64 3.71 20.78
N MET A 19 32.58 3.41 19.87
CA MET A 19 32.28 2.74 18.61
C MET A 19 31.70 1.33 18.83
N VAL A 20 32.31 0.54 19.70
CA VAL A 20 31.83 -0.82 20.04
C VAL A 20 30.44 -0.75 20.67
N PHE A 21 30.21 0.19 21.60
CA PHE A 21 28.91 0.35 22.24
C PHE A 21 27.81 0.74 21.24
N VAL A 22 28.10 1.69 20.34
CA VAL A 22 27.17 2.10 19.27
C VAL A 22 26.85 0.93 18.35
N PHE A 23 27.84 0.15 17.93
CA PHE A 23 27.61 -1.03 17.09
C PHE A 23 26.78 -2.09 17.79
N ALA A 24 27.06 -2.39 19.06
CA ALA A 24 26.28 -3.32 19.86
C ALA A 24 24.82 -2.86 19.98
N PHE A 25 24.61 -1.58 20.29
CA PHE A 25 23.29 -0.99 20.40
C PHE A 25 22.49 -1.06 19.09
N LEU A 26 23.08 -0.62 17.97
CA LEU A 26 22.44 -0.70 16.65
C LEU A 26 22.13 -2.15 16.25
N SER A 27 23.03 -3.09 16.56
CA SER A 27 22.80 -4.52 16.28
C SER A 27 21.60 -5.05 17.06
N VAL A 28 21.47 -4.70 18.34
CA VAL A 28 20.29 -5.05 19.16
C VAL A 28 19.02 -4.44 18.57
N LEU A 29 19.04 -3.18 18.14
CA LEU A 29 17.90 -2.52 17.49
C LEU A 29 17.49 -3.25 16.21
N ILE A 30 18.45 -3.62 15.36
CA ILE A 30 18.19 -4.36 14.11
C ILE A 30 17.58 -5.74 14.42
N ILE A 31 18.13 -6.47 15.38
CA ILE A 31 17.61 -7.78 15.80
C ILE A 31 16.18 -7.63 16.34
N PHE A 32 15.92 -6.60 17.15
CA PHE A 32 14.60 -6.32 17.69
C PHE A 32 13.59 -6.03 16.59
N ILE A 33 13.93 -5.17 15.62
CA ILE A 33 13.06 -4.87 14.48
C ILE A 33 12.77 -6.14 13.68
N ASN A 34 13.79 -6.92 13.31
CA ASN A 34 13.57 -8.12 12.53
C ASN A 34 12.76 -9.18 13.30
N THR A 35 13.07 -9.38 14.58
CA THR A 35 12.40 -10.42 15.37
C THR A 35 10.97 -10.04 15.76
N VAL A 36 10.75 -8.77 16.13
CA VAL A 36 9.46 -8.29 16.65
C VAL A 36 8.60 -7.71 15.54
N LEU A 37 9.09 -6.71 14.80
CA LEU A 37 8.31 -6.06 13.74
C LEU A 37 8.10 -6.99 12.55
N ALA A 38 9.09 -7.78 12.13
CA ALA A 38 8.85 -8.72 11.01
C ALA A 38 7.88 -9.84 11.42
N LYS A 39 7.96 -10.37 12.65
CA LYS A 39 6.93 -11.31 13.14
C LYS A 39 5.56 -10.66 13.27
N LEU A 40 5.47 -9.41 13.71
CA LEU A 40 4.19 -8.69 13.78
C LEU A 40 3.62 -8.42 12.39
N SER A 41 4.45 -8.06 11.42
CA SER A 41 4.04 -7.83 10.03
C SER A 41 3.54 -9.11 9.36
N VAL A 42 4.12 -10.26 9.68
CA VAL A 42 3.59 -11.56 9.22
C VAL A 42 2.30 -11.93 9.94
N LYS A 43 2.16 -11.59 11.23
CA LYS A 43 0.97 -11.92 12.03
C LYS A 43 -0.23 -11.01 11.74
N PHE A 44 0.04 -9.77 11.37
CA PHE A 44 -0.93 -8.78 10.91
C PHE A 44 -0.53 -8.33 9.51
N PRO A 45 -0.72 -9.19 8.49
CA PRO A 45 -0.51 -8.77 7.12
C PRO A 45 -1.47 -7.60 6.86
N ASP A 46 -0.94 -6.50 6.33
CA ASP A 46 -1.79 -5.46 5.77
C ASP A 46 -2.76 -6.14 4.81
N ALA A 47 -4.04 -5.83 4.95
CA ALA A 47 -5.05 -6.33 4.03
C ALA A 47 -4.60 -5.90 2.64
N VAL A 48 -4.06 -6.85 1.87
CA VAL A 48 -3.77 -6.66 0.45
C VAL A 48 -5.13 -6.31 -0.11
N VAL A 49 -5.33 -5.01 -0.35
CA VAL A 49 -6.42 -4.56 -1.18
C VAL A 49 -6.05 -5.16 -2.51
N GLU A 50 -6.59 -6.35 -2.80
CA GLU A 50 -6.58 -6.87 -4.15
C GLU A 50 -7.15 -5.74 -4.97
N SER A 51 -6.26 -5.02 -5.66
CA SER A 51 -6.64 -4.02 -6.63
C SER A 51 -7.34 -4.84 -7.69
N LYS A 52 -8.65 -4.98 -7.51
CA LYS A 52 -9.53 -5.68 -8.43
C LYS A 52 -9.12 -5.16 -9.80
N PRO A 53 -8.62 -6.02 -10.71
CA PRO A 53 -8.11 -5.54 -11.98
C PRO A 53 -9.22 -4.71 -12.58
N ARG A 54 -8.96 -3.40 -12.72
CA ARG A 54 -9.89 -2.48 -13.36
C ARG A 54 -10.09 -3.06 -14.74
N THR A 55 -11.21 -3.74 -14.93
CA THR A 55 -11.62 -4.23 -16.24
C THR A 55 -11.69 -2.99 -17.11
N ASN A 56 -10.68 -2.83 -17.96
CA ASN A 56 -10.69 -1.86 -19.03
C ASN A 56 -11.80 -2.33 -19.96
N LYS A 57 -13.03 -1.88 -19.68
CA LYS A 57 -14.18 -2.09 -20.52
C LYS A 57 -13.87 -1.36 -21.82
N LYS A 58 -13.32 -2.10 -22.79
CA LYS A 58 -13.08 -1.63 -24.15
C LYS A 58 -14.39 -1.00 -24.62
N GLN A 59 -14.39 0.31 -24.77
CA GLN A 59 -15.46 1.03 -25.43
C GLN A 59 -15.47 0.56 -26.88
N ASN A 60 -16.34 -0.39 -27.20
CA ASN A 60 -16.66 -0.74 -28.58
C ASN A 60 -17.26 0.52 -29.22
N LYS A 61 -16.44 1.22 -29.99
CA LYS A 61 -16.89 2.25 -30.92
C LYS A 61 -17.84 1.58 -31.91
N ALA A 62 -19.13 1.84 -31.78
CA ALA A 62 -20.11 1.43 -32.77
C ALA A 62 -19.80 2.16 -34.08
N ALA A 63 -19.49 1.39 -35.11
CA ALA A 63 -19.35 1.90 -36.47
C ALA A 63 -20.73 2.29 -37.00
N SER A 64 -20.79 3.53 -37.49
CA SER A 64 -21.60 4.04 -38.60
C SER A 64 -22.85 3.25 -39.00
N GLY A 65 -24.04 3.82 -38.78
CA GLY A 65 -25.24 3.60 -39.61
C GLY A 65 -26.34 2.73 -39.01
N ASP A 66 -26.00 1.68 -38.25
CA ASP A 66 -27.00 0.77 -37.70
C ASP A 66 -27.19 0.98 -36.19
N ILE A 67 -28.43 1.24 -35.77
CA ILE A 67 -28.78 1.42 -34.37
C ILE A 67 -28.44 0.13 -33.62
N SER A 68 -27.42 0.19 -32.75
CA SER A 68 -26.96 -1.00 -32.02
C SER A 68 -28.06 -1.55 -31.12
N PRO A 69 -28.33 -2.87 -31.15
CA PRO A 69 -29.24 -3.54 -30.22
C PRO A 69 -28.89 -3.30 -28.74
N ALA A 70 -27.61 -3.06 -28.44
CA ALA A 70 -27.15 -2.70 -27.09
C ALA A 70 -27.72 -1.35 -26.62
N ILE A 71 -27.88 -0.38 -27.53
CA ILE A 71 -28.46 0.92 -27.23
C ILE A 71 -29.98 0.77 -27.01
N VAL A 72 -30.67 0.01 -27.86
CA VAL A 72 -32.12 -0.24 -27.72
C VAL A 72 -32.46 -0.97 -26.42
N THR A 73 -31.65 -1.96 -26.02
CA THR A 73 -31.85 -2.70 -24.76
C THR A 73 -31.57 -1.81 -23.54
N ALA A 74 -30.52 -1.00 -23.56
CA ALA A 74 -30.21 -0.06 -22.49
C ALA A 74 -31.33 0.99 -22.33
N ILE A 75 -31.79 1.60 -23.41
CA ILE A 75 -32.88 2.59 -23.39
C ILE A 75 -34.20 1.93 -22.93
N SER A 76 -34.54 0.76 -23.47
CA SER A 76 -35.76 0.03 -23.09
C SER A 76 -35.78 -0.35 -21.60
N SER A 77 -34.61 -0.72 -21.05
CA SER A 77 -34.46 -1.02 -19.62
C SER A 77 -34.68 0.23 -18.74
N ALA A 78 -34.17 1.38 -19.19
CA ALA A 78 -34.32 2.65 -18.49
C ALA A 78 -35.77 3.15 -18.52
N VAL A 79 -36.45 3.05 -19.66
CA VAL A 79 -37.86 3.44 -19.79
C VAL A 79 -38.76 2.53 -18.95
N THR A 80 -38.55 1.22 -19.00
CA THR A 80 -39.28 0.26 -18.15
C THR A 80 -39.07 0.57 -16.66
N SER A 81 -37.84 0.91 -16.27
CA SER A 81 -37.52 1.28 -14.88
C SER A 81 -38.20 2.59 -14.45
N TYR A 82 -38.23 3.60 -15.32
CA TYR A 82 -38.94 4.86 -15.06
C TYR A 82 -40.44 4.65 -14.89
N ARG A 83 -41.07 3.90 -15.82
CA ARG A 83 -42.49 3.53 -15.71
C ARG A 83 -42.75 2.75 -14.44
N ARG A 84 -41.97 1.73 -14.11
CA ARG A 84 -42.15 1.00 -12.84
C ARG A 84 -42.05 1.91 -11.62
N LYS A 85 -41.18 2.91 -11.63
CA LYS A 85 -40.99 3.85 -10.52
C LYS A 85 -42.10 4.92 -10.44
N HIS A 86 -42.73 5.26 -11.57
CA HIS A 86 -43.74 6.33 -11.67
C HIS A 86 -45.17 5.83 -11.93
N SER A 87 -45.36 4.54 -12.19
CA SER A 87 -46.65 3.87 -12.37
C SER A 87 -47.07 3.07 -11.14
N GLN A 88 -46.33 3.13 -10.04
CA GLN A 88 -46.89 2.77 -8.73
C GLN A 88 -47.90 3.87 -8.38
N PRO A 89 -49.21 3.56 -8.30
CA PRO A 89 -50.19 4.51 -7.79
C PRO A 89 -49.76 4.87 -6.37
N LYS A 90 -49.77 6.16 -6.02
CA LYS A 90 -49.86 6.54 -4.61
C LYS A 90 -51.14 5.87 -4.10
N SER A 91 -50.96 4.94 -3.15
CA SER A 91 -52.04 4.28 -2.41
C SER A 91 -52.99 5.30 -1.77
#